data_AF-A0A2K3MKK4-F1
#
_entry.id   AF-A0A2K3MKK4-F1
#
_cell.length_a   1.000
_cell.length_b   1.000
_cell.length_c   1.000
_cell.angle_alpha   90.00
_cell.angle_beta   90.00
_cell.angle_gamma   90.00
#
_symmetry.space_group_name_H-M   'P 1'
#
loop_
_entity.id
_entity.type
_entity.pdbx_description
1 polymer ?
#
loop_
_entity_poly.entity_id
_entity_poly.type
_entity_poly.pdbx_seq_one_letter_code
_entity_poly.pdbx_strand_id
1 'polypeptide(L)'
;DNVFVQLICSIQYRVVKENADDAFYELQNPQEQIQAYVFDVARAIVPRMNLDELFEQKGEVAKGVMEELGKKFTVILILRVEMVT
;
A
#
# COMPACT_ATOMS: atom_id res chain seq x y z
N ASP A 1 -19.41 -1.48 -19.21
CA ASP A 1 -18.38 -0.44 -19.21
C ASP A 1 -17.01 -1.03 -18.90
N ASN A 2 -16.05 -0.84 -19.80
CA ASN A 2 -14.65 -1.19 -19.56
C ASN A 2 -13.90 0.09 -19.22
N VAL A 3 -13.92 0.47 -17.94
CA VAL A 3 -13.17 1.62 -17.44
C VAL A 3 -11.85 1.11 -16.87
N PHE A 4 -10.74 1.66 -17.36
CA PHE A 4 -9.42 1.41 -16.80
C PHE A 4 -9.10 2.55 -15.85
N VAL A 5 -8.56 2.21 -14.67
CA VAL A 5 -8.15 3.20 -13.66
C VAL A 5 -6.68 2.96 -13.36
N GLN A 6 -5.89 4.02 -13.32
CA GLN A 6 -4.50 3.95 -12.90
C GLN A 6 -4.36 4.46 -11.46
N LEU A 7 -3.95 3.57 -10.57
CA LEU A 7 -3.73 3.87 -9.16
C LEU A 7 -2.22 4.00 -8.93
N ILE A 8 -1.76 5.22 -8.67
CA ILE A 8 -0.36 5.55 -8.43
C ILE A 8 -0.18 5.67 -6.91
N CYS A 9 0.45 4.66 -6.31
CA CYS A 9 0.82 4.65 -4.90
C CYS A 9 2.28 5.07 -4.71
N SER A 10 2.50 6.14 -3.96
CA SER A 10 3.83 6.55 -3.50
C SER A 10 3.99 6.19 -2.03
N ILE A 11 4.96 5.32 -1.72
CA ILE A 11 5.22 4.83 -0.37
C ILE A 11 6.59 5.34 0.06
N GLN A 12 6.61 6.13 1.13
CA GLN A 12 7.84 6.48 1.82
C GLN A 12 7.90 5.65 3.09
N TYR A 13 9.00 4.92 3.29
CA TYR A 13 9.22 4.14 4.50
C TYR A 13 10.58 4.43 5.12
N ARG A 14 10.66 4.37 6.45
CA ARG A 14 11.91 4.48 7.20
C ARG A 14 11.97 3.40 8.26
N VAL A 15 13.02 2.57 8.18
CA VAL A 15 13.30 1.54 9.19
C VAL A 15 13.74 2.21 10.49
N VAL A 16 13.15 1.79 11.61
CA VAL A 16 13.58 2.22 12.93
C VAL A 16 14.83 1.43 13.31
N LYS A 17 15.93 2.13 13.58
CA LYS A 17 17.26 1.53 13.77
C LYS A 17 17.36 0.51 14.91
N GLU A 18 16.46 0.58 15.89
CA GLU A 18 16.46 -0.31 17.05
C GLU A 18 16.09 -1.76 16.71
N ASN A 19 15.43 -1.99 15.56
CA ASN A 19 15.10 -3.32 15.03
C ASN A 19 15.84 -3.60 13.70
N ALA A 20 16.94 -2.88 13.43
CA ALA A 20 17.66 -3.00 12.18
C ALA A 20 18.27 -4.39 11.97
N ASP A 21 18.67 -5.08 13.04
CA ASP A 21 19.27 -6.40 12.96
C ASP A 21 18.26 -7.46 12.49
N ASP A 22 17.01 -7.43 12.97
CA ASP A 22 15.94 -8.31 12.48
C ASP A 22 15.50 -7.96 11.05
N ALA A 23 15.42 -6.65 10.76
CA ALA A 23 15.03 -6.17 9.44
C ALA A 23 16.06 -6.49 8.33
N PHE A 24 17.34 -6.70 8.68
CA PHE A 24 18.40 -6.98 7.71
C PHE A 24 18.40 -8.44 7.23
N TYR A 25 17.90 -9.38 8.04
CA TYR A 25 17.87 -10.82 7.70
C TYR A 25 16.56 -11.30 7.06
N GLU A 26 15.41 -10.69 7.37
CA GLU A 26 14.11 -11.12 6.81
C GLU A 26 13.74 -10.43 5.48
N LEU A 27 14.31 -9.26 5.18
CA LEU A 27 13.96 -8.46 4.01
C LEU A 27 14.99 -8.62 2.88
N GLN A 28 15.00 -9.76 2.18
CA GLN A 28 15.75 -9.84 0.92
C GLN A 28 15.22 -8.85 -0.15
N ASN A 29 13.97 -8.37 -0.03
CA ASN A 29 13.45 -7.31 -0.89
C ASN A 29 12.22 -6.58 -0.26
N PRO A 30 12.44 -5.53 0.57
CA PRO A 30 11.34 -4.74 1.17
C PRO A 30 10.36 -4.19 0.15
N GLN A 31 10.92 -3.71 -0.96
CA GLN A 31 10.15 -3.03 -1.99
C GLN A 31 9.17 -3.97 -2.68
N GLU A 32 9.60 -5.19 -3.04
CA GLU A 32 8.72 -6.17 -3.69
C GLU A 32 7.64 -6.67 -2.74
N GLN A 33 7.95 -6.88 -1.46
CA GLN A 33 6.94 -7.27 -0.48
C GLN A 33 5.88 -6.18 -0.29
N ILE A 34 6.31 -4.93 -0.09
CA ILE A 34 5.39 -3.79 0.03
C ILE A 34 4.51 -3.69 -1.23
N GLN A 35 5.11 -3.83 -2.41
CA GLN A 35 4.37 -3.80 -3.68
C GLN A 35 3.35 -4.94 -3.79
N ALA A 36 3.71 -6.16 -3.40
CA ALA A 36 2.79 -7.30 -3.38
C ALA A 36 1.60 -7.06 -2.45
N TYR A 37 1.83 -6.52 -1.25
CA TYR A 37 0.76 -6.18 -0.30
C TYR A 37 -0.18 -5.10 -0.84
N VAL A 38 0.37 -4.02 -1.41
CA VAL A 38 -0.45 -2.97 -2.02
C VAL A 38 -1.29 -3.54 -3.16
N PHE A 39 -0.71 -4.44 -3.96
CA PHE A 39 -1.41 -5.09 -5.06
C PHE A 39 -2.53 -6.00 -4.58
N ASP A 40 -2.31 -6.82 -3.54
CA ASP A 40 -3.32 -7.70 -2.97
C ASP A 40 -4.50 -6.91 -2.38
N VAL A 41 -4.22 -5.84 -1.64
CA VAL A 41 -5.25 -4.97 -1.05
C VAL A 41 -6.04 -4.26 -2.16
N ALA A 42 -5.36 -3.69 -3.15
CA ALA A 42 -6.02 -3.06 -4.30
C ALA A 42 -6.88 -4.07 -5.07
N ARG A 43 -6.38 -5.28 -5.32
CA ARG A 43 -7.12 -6.35 -6.01
C ARG A 43 -8.32 -6.85 -5.22
N ALA A 44 -8.30 -6.78 -3.89
CA ALA A 44 -9.44 -7.16 -3.06
C ALA A 44 -10.55 -6.08 -3.03
N ILE A 45 -10.16 -4.80 -3.09
CA ILE A 45 -11.06 -3.65 -2.90
C ILE A 45 -11.62 -3.13 -4.23
N VAL A 46 -10.76 -2.90 -5.23
CA VAL A 46 -11.12 -2.28 -6.52
C VAL A 46 -12.26 -3.00 -7.25
N PRO A 47 -12.29 -4.35 -7.40
CA PRO A 47 -13.39 -5.00 -8.12
C PRO A 47 -14.71 -5.03 -7.34
N ARG A 48 -14.72 -4.62 -6.07
CA ARG A 48 -15.94 -4.56 -5.23
C ARG A 48 -16.56 -3.17 -5.19
N MET A 49 -15.88 -2.15 -5.70
CA MET A 49 -16.30 -0.74 -5.67
C MET A 49 -16.48 -0.20 -7.08
N ASN A 50 -17.45 0.69 -7.27
CA ASN A 50 -17.58 1.44 -8.51
C ASN A 50 -16.51 2.53 -8.62
N LEU A 51 -16.26 3.03 -9.84
CA LEU A 51 -15.23 4.06 -10.10
C LEU A 51 -15.39 5.27 -9.17
N ASP A 52 -16.62 5.79 -9.05
CA ASP A 52 -16.91 6.94 -8.19
C ASP A 52 -16.63 6.66 -6.71
N GLU A 53 -17.00 5.46 -6.23
CA GLU A 53 -16.74 5.03 -4.86
C GLU A 53 -15.24 4.89 -4.59
N LEU A 54 -14.48 4.38 -5.57
CA LEU A 54 -13.03 4.28 -5.49
C LEU A 54 -12.40 5.68 -5.38
N PHE A 55 -12.91 6.66 -6.15
CA PHE A 55 -12.46 8.06 -6.11
C PHE A 55 -12.75 8.74 -4.78
N GLU A 56 -13.94 8.55 -4.23
CA GLU A 56 -14.33 9.10 -2.92
C GLU A 56 -13.59 8.43 -1.76
N GLN A 57 -13.39 7.11 -1.82
CA GLN A 57 -12.81 6.31 -0.74
C GLN A 57 -11.28 6.14 -0.83
N LYS A 58 -10.59 6.98 -1.60
CA LYS A 58 -9.12 6.94 -1.74
C LYS A 58 -8.36 6.91 -0.41
N GLY A 59 -8.91 7.61 0.60
CA GLY A 59 -8.34 7.67 1.94
C GLY A 59 -8.48 6.35 2.70
N GLU A 60 -9.61 5.66 2.53
CA GLU A 60 -9.86 4.36 3.16
C GLU A 60 -8.98 3.26 2.55
N VAL A 61 -8.81 3.28 1.22
CA VAL A 61 -7.85 2.38 0.55
C VAL A 61 -6.44 2.62 1.07
N ALA A 62 -6.02 3.89 1.17
CA ALA A 62 -4.71 4.24 1.70
C ALA A 62 -4.53 3.77 3.16
N LYS A 63 -5.56 3.99 3.99
CA LYS A 63 -5.54 3.59 5.39
C LYS A 63 -5.46 2.07 5.56
N GLY A 64 -6.25 1.31 4.80
CA GLY A 64 -6.22 -0.15 4.84
C GLY A 64 -4.86 -0.71 4.44
N VAL A 65 -4.25 -0.16 3.38
CA VAL A 65 -2.88 -0.53 2.98
C VAL A 65 -1.87 -0.19 4.09
N MET A 66 -1.98 0.99 4.70
CA MET A 66 -1.06 1.43 5.76
C MET A 66 -1.16 0.56 7.02
N GLU A 67 -2.38 0.17 7.43
CA GLU A 67 -2.60 -0.71 8.57
C GLU A 67 -2.04 -2.12 8.34
N GLU A 68 -2.22 -2.69 7.15
CA GLU A 68 -1.69 -4.01 6.81
C GLU A 68 -0.16 -4.01 6.74
N LEU A 69 0.44 -2.97 6.15
CA LEU A 69 1.89 -2.81 6.12
C LEU A 69 2.46 -2.56 7.53
N GLY A 70 1.79 -1.77 8.36
CA GLY A 70 2.24 -1.47 9.73
C GLY A 70 2.25 -2.67 10.68
N LYS A 71 1.40 -3.68 10.44
CA LYS A 71 1.40 -4.94 11.21
C LYS A 71 2.60 -5.82 10.89
N LYS A 72 3.10 -5.79 9.64
CA LYS A 72 4.20 -6.66 9.19
C LYS A 72 5.56 -6.01 9.26
N PHE A 73 5.62 -4.68 9.18
CA PHE A 73 6.87 -3.93 9.15
C PHE A 73 6.92 -2.94 10.31
N THR A 74 7.94 -3.03 11.17
CA THR A 74 8.22 -2.00 12.18
C THR A 74 8.94 -0.80 11.54
N VAL A 75 8.23 -0.11 10.65
CA VAL A 75 8.76 1.02 9.89
C VAL A 75 7.78 2.18 9.92
N ILE A 76 8.30 3.40 9.90
CA ILE A 76 7.46 4.59 9.71
C ILE A 76 7.04 4.60 8.25
N LEU A 77 5.73 4.57 7.99
CA LEU A 77 5.13 4.53 6.67
C LEU A 77 4.38 5.83 6.39
N ILE A 78 4.60 6.42 5.21
CA ILE A 78 3.78 7.49 4.66
C ILE A 78 3.33 7.03 3.27
N LEU A 79 2.03 6.81 3.12
CA LEU A 79 1.42 6.41 1.86
C LEU A 79 0.67 7.60 1.26
N ARG A 80 0.97 7.91 0.00
CA ARG A 80 0.20 8.85 -0.83
C ARG A 80 -0.39 8.08 -2.00
N VAL A 81 -1.71 8.11 -2.12
CA VAL A 81 -2.45 7.50 -3.23
C VAL A 81 -2.94 8.59 -4.16
N GLU A 82 -2.60 8.47 -5.43
CA GLU A 82 -3.10 9.29 -6.52
C GLU A 82 -3.85 8.39 -7.50
N MET A 83 -5.05 8.80 -7.92
CA MET A 83 -5.83 8.08 -8.91
C MET A 83 -5.97 8.93 -10.15
N VAL A 84 -5.66 8.33 -11.28
CA VAL A 84 -5.76 8.91 -12.61
C VAL A 84 -6.78 8.09 -13.39
N THR A 85 -7.71 8.78 -14.04
CA THR A 85 -8.73 8.17 -14.94
C THR A 85 -8.18 8.01 -16.35
#